data_AF-A0A4Q0Y0R9-F1
#
_entry.id   AF-A0A4Q0Y0R9-F1
#
_cell.length_a   1.000
_cell.length_b   1.000
_cell.length_c   1.000
_cell.angle_alpha   90.00
_cell.angle_beta   90.00
_cell.angle_gamma   90.00
#
_symmetry.space_group_name_H-M   'P 1'
#
loop_
_entity.id
_entity.type
_entity.pdbx_description
1 polymer ?
#
loop_
_entity_poly.entity_id
_entity_poly.type
_entity_poly.pdbx_seq_one_letter_code
_entity_poly.pdbx_strand_id
1 'polypeptide(L)'
;MVKYVEFDKVNMEHTVLEFRGGSENVVVTGFTGENVVVNVVSIASDDESKIDELIASQPSEINCREILQDEFRTLVKDSEQIKNINRQIKNTIAKKYDFADEIAMGKRATDDSKRIEYDTFVADALAKGDEIKASIGY
;
A
#
# COMPACT_ATOMS: atom_id res chain seq x y z
N MET A 1 -14.36 -4.00 -5.47
CA MET A 1 -13.59 -3.65 -6.69
C MET A 1 -12.56 -2.59 -6.34
N VAL A 2 -11.43 -2.54 -7.06
CA VAL A 2 -10.36 -1.54 -6.84
C VAL A 2 -9.89 -1.01 -8.19
N LYS A 3 -9.76 0.31 -8.33
CA LYS A 3 -9.08 0.98 -9.44
C LYS A 3 -7.91 1.82 -8.95
N TYR A 4 -6.96 2.06 -9.83
CA TYR A 4 -5.76 2.83 -9.54
C TYR A 4 -5.70 4.01 -10.50
N VAL A 5 -5.49 5.20 -9.97
CA VAL A 5 -5.51 6.42 -10.76
C VAL A 5 -4.25 7.23 -10.49
N GLU A 6 -3.53 7.55 -11.55
CA GLU A 6 -2.51 8.59 -11.58
C GLU A 6 -3.16 9.93 -11.93
N PHE A 7 -2.67 11.02 -11.33
CA PHE A 7 -3.16 12.37 -11.61
C PHE A 7 -2.07 13.43 -11.44
N ASP A 8 -2.27 14.58 -12.09
CA ASP A 8 -1.45 15.76 -12.00
C ASP A 8 -1.95 16.70 -10.91
N LYS A 9 -1.05 17.21 -10.08
CA LYS A 9 -1.37 18.34 -9.19
C LYS A 9 -1.20 19.64 -9.96
N VAL A 10 -2.26 20.46 -9.98
CA VAL A 10 -2.22 21.76 -10.65
C VAL A 10 -2.18 22.87 -9.62
N ASN A 11 -1.03 23.56 -9.55
CA ASN A 11 -0.87 24.73 -8.70
C ASN A 11 -1.64 25.92 -9.28
N MET A 12 -2.55 26.47 -8.50
CA MET A 12 -3.26 27.72 -8.76
C MET A 12 -2.73 28.82 -7.83
N GLU A 13 -3.12 30.07 -8.11
CA GLU A 13 -2.64 31.25 -7.38
C GLU A 13 -2.81 31.17 -5.85
N HIS A 14 -3.85 30.48 -5.38
CA HIS A 14 -4.18 30.36 -3.94
C HIS A 14 -4.45 28.93 -3.47
N THR A 15 -4.35 27.93 -4.34
CA THR A 15 -4.73 26.54 -4.01
C THR A 15 -4.01 25.56 -4.92
N VAL A 16 -4.11 24.27 -4.62
CA VAL A 16 -3.67 23.18 -5.49
C VAL A 16 -4.89 22.34 -5.82
N LEU A 17 -5.14 22.14 -7.12
CA LEU A 17 -6.06 21.09 -7.56
C LEU A 17 -5.35 19.74 -7.44
N GLU A 18 -6.03 18.81 -6.81
CA GLU A 18 -5.58 17.44 -6.62
C GLU A 18 -6.81 16.54 -6.60
N PHE A 19 -6.59 15.22 -6.68
CA PHE A 19 -7.66 14.24 -6.55
C PHE A 19 -8.37 14.41 -5.20
N ARG A 20 -9.70 14.58 -5.22
CA ARG A 20 -10.50 14.80 -4.03
C ARG A 20 -11.76 13.95 -4.02
N GLY A 21 -12.23 13.64 -2.82
CA GLY A 21 -13.51 12.95 -2.60
C GLY A 21 -13.34 11.68 -1.79
N GLY A 22 -14.19 10.71 -2.10
CA GLY A 22 -14.44 9.55 -1.26
C GLY A 22 -15.74 9.68 -0.47
N SER A 23 -16.25 8.55 -0.02
CA SER A 23 -17.45 8.44 0.81
C SER A 23 -17.38 7.17 1.66
N GLU A 24 -18.36 6.91 2.51
CA GLU A 24 -18.46 5.63 3.22
C GLU A 24 -18.44 4.41 2.28
N ASN A 25 -18.90 4.59 1.04
CA ASN A 25 -18.95 3.54 0.03
C ASN A 25 -17.80 3.57 -0.97
N VAL A 26 -16.94 4.59 -0.94
CA VAL A 26 -15.82 4.76 -1.88
C VAL A 26 -14.60 5.23 -1.10
N VAL A 27 -13.69 4.31 -0.80
CA VAL A 27 -12.47 4.58 -0.06
C VAL A 27 -11.38 4.99 -1.03
N VAL A 28 -10.82 6.18 -0.83
CA VAL A 28 -9.68 6.69 -1.62
C VAL A 28 -8.45 6.71 -0.73
N THR A 29 -7.37 6.06 -1.16
CA THR A 29 -6.09 6.10 -0.45
C THR A 29 -5.02 6.74 -1.32
N GLY A 30 -4.48 7.86 -0.86
CA GLY A 30 -3.33 8.51 -1.50
C GLY A 30 -2.00 7.94 -0.99
N PHE A 31 -1.04 7.85 -1.90
CA PHE A 31 0.32 7.39 -1.60
C PHE A 31 1.29 8.55 -1.72
N THR A 32 2.19 8.66 -0.75
CA THR A 32 3.12 9.79 -0.63
C THR A 32 4.50 9.33 -0.18
N GLY A 33 5.51 10.16 -0.41
CA GLY A 33 6.87 9.90 0.02
C GLY A 33 7.89 10.54 -0.90
N GLU A 34 9.11 10.70 -0.42
CA GLU A 34 10.21 11.31 -1.19
C GLU A 34 10.47 10.57 -2.52
N ASN A 35 10.24 9.25 -2.54
CA ASN A 35 10.45 8.39 -3.71
C ASN A 35 9.19 8.23 -4.58
N VAL A 36 8.07 8.86 -4.21
CA VAL A 36 6.82 8.83 -4.99
C VAL A 36 6.76 10.09 -5.84
N VAL A 37 7.19 9.95 -7.09
CA VAL A 37 7.36 11.08 -8.04
C VAL A 37 6.09 11.43 -8.81
N VAL A 38 5.07 10.58 -8.75
CA VAL A 38 3.77 10.77 -9.40
C VAL A 38 2.66 10.73 -8.36
N ASN A 39 1.58 11.48 -8.55
CA ASN A 39 0.46 11.42 -7.61
C ASN A 39 -0.45 10.27 -8.02
N VAL A 40 -0.69 9.36 -7.09
CA VAL A 40 -1.48 8.16 -7.33
C VAL A 40 -2.39 7.88 -6.16
N VAL A 41 -3.58 7.39 -6.47
CA VAL A 41 -4.57 6.91 -5.51
C VAL A 41 -5.00 5.48 -5.85
N SER A 42 -5.28 4.70 -4.81
CA SER A 42 -6.14 3.52 -4.92
C SER A 42 -7.57 3.93 -4.56
N ILE A 43 -8.54 3.37 -5.27
CA ILE A 43 -9.96 3.66 -5.05
C ILE A 43 -10.70 2.34 -4.92
N ALA A 44 -11.31 2.08 -3.77
CA ALA A 44 -12.01 0.84 -3.46
C ALA A 44 -13.50 1.10 -3.21
N SER A 45 -14.36 0.29 -3.81
CA SER A 45 -15.81 0.28 -3.59
C SER A 45 -16.39 -1.10 -3.91
N ASP A 46 -17.51 -1.45 -3.29
CA ASP A 46 -18.30 -2.62 -3.70
C ASP A 46 -19.04 -2.40 -5.03
N ASP A 47 -19.15 -1.14 -5.48
CA ASP A 47 -19.82 -0.74 -6.70
C ASP A 47 -18.84 0.01 -7.62
N GLU A 48 -18.45 -0.64 -8.72
CA GLU A 48 -17.50 -0.08 -9.68
C GLU A 48 -18.01 1.22 -10.32
N SER A 49 -19.32 1.36 -10.52
CA SER A 49 -19.90 2.57 -11.12
C SER A 49 -19.65 3.81 -10.28
N LYS A 50 -19.62 3.69 -8.95
CA LYS A 50 -19.30 4.79 -8.04
C LYS A 50 -17.84 5.23 -8.12
N ILE A 51 -16.94 4.29 -8.44
CA ILE A 51 -15.54 4.61 -8.69
C ILE A 51 -15.44 5.44 -9.98
N ASP A 52 -16.12 5.00 -11.04
CA ASP A 52 -16.11 5.68 -12.34
C ASP A 52 -16.74 7.08 -12.25
N GLU A 53 -17.86 7.21 -11.53
CA GLU A 53 -18.48 8.50 -11.25
C GLU A 53 -17.54 9.42 -10.47
N LEU A 54 -16.83 8.91 -9.47
CA LEU A 54 -15.86 9.70 -8.71
C LEU A 54 -14.70 10.18 -9.61
N ILE A 55 -14.16 9.31 -10.46
CA ILE A 55 -13.08 9.65 -11.40
C ILE A 55 -13.58 10.70 -12.40
N ALA A 56 -14.77 10.52 -12.97
CA ALA A 56 -15.37 11.45 -13.92
C ALA A 56 -15.74 12.81 -13.28
N SER A 57 -15.99 12.84 -11.97
CA SER A 57 -16.27 14.08 -11.23
C SER A 57 -15.02 14.91 -10.95
N GLN A 58 -13.82 14.37 -11.17
CA GLN A 58 -12.59 15.11 -10.96
C GLN A 58 -12.42 16.23 -12.01
N PRO A 59 -11.78 17.35 -11.64
CA PRO A 59 -11.44 18.40 -12.61
C PRO A 59 -10.62 17.84 -13.78
N SER A 60 -10.94 18.25 -15.01
CA SER A 60 -10.20 17.77 -16.19
C SER A 60 -8.73 18.21 -16.18
N GLU A 61 -8.42 19.31 -15.47
CA GLU A 61 -7.08 19.87 -15.34
C GLU A 61 -6.10 18.94 -14.61
N ILE A 62 -6.58 18.03 -13.75
CA ILE A 62 -5.71 17.09 -13.02
C ILE A 62 -5.42 15.81 -13.82
N ASN A 63 -5.87 15.70 -15.07
CA ASN A 63 -5.54 14.61 -16.01
C ASN A 63 -5.58 13.20 -15.39
N CYS A 64 -6.71 12.84 -14.74
CA CYS A 64 -6.87 11.50 -14.18
C CYS A 64 -6.66 10.41 -15.24
N ARG A 65 -5.74 9.49 -14.97
CA ARG A 65 -5.41 8.34 -15.81
C ARG A 65 -5.53 7.06 -15.00
N GLU A 66 -6.44 6.17 -15.41
CA GLU A 66 -6.50 4.82 -14.86
C GLU A 66 -5.23 4.05 -15.25
N ILE A 67 -4.62 3.36 -14.28
CA ILE A 67 -3.40 2.56 -14.46
C ILE A 67 -3.63 1.13 -13.98
N LEU A 68 -2.78 0.21 -14.45
CA LEU A 68 -2.85 -1.19 -14.04
C LEU A 68 -2.30 -1.39 -12.62
N GLN A 69 -2.74 -2.45 -11.95
CA GLN A 69 -2.28 -2.79 -10.59
C GLN A 69 -0.75 -2.95 -10.51
N ASP A 70 -0.13 -3.60 -11.49
CA ASP A 70 1.33 -3.83 -11.47
C ASP A 70 2.12 -2.52 -11.69
N GLU A 71 1.58 -1.61 -12.50
CA GLU A 71 2.13 -0.26 -12.68
C GLU A 71 2.01 0.51 -11.37
N PHE A 72 0.82 0.54 -10.77
CA PHE A 72 0.56 1.15 -9.47
C PHE A 72 1.53 0.64 -8.38
N ARG A 73 1.65 -0.69 -8.23
CA ARG A 73 2.59 -1.30 -7.26
C ARG A 73 4.01 -0.83 -7.46
N THR A 74 4.44 -0.71 -8.72
CA THR A 74 5.78 -0.22 -9.05
C THR A 74 5.98 1.23 -8.62
N LEU A 75 4.96 2.08 -8.77
CA LEU A 75 4.98 3.49 -8.39
C LEU A 75 4.97 3.69 -6.87
N VAL A 76 4.25 2.84 -6.12
CA VAL A 76 4.02 3.06 -4.68
C VAL A 76 4.81 2.14 -3.74
N LYS A 77 5.59 1.18 -4.27
CA LYS A 77 6.38 0.23 -3.44
C LYS A 77 7.31 0.91 -2.42
N ASP A 78 7.79 2.11 -2.73
CA ASP A 78 8.70 2.91 -1.90
C ASP A 78 8.00 4.10 -1.21
N SER A 79 6.67 4.11 -1.21
CA SER A 79 5.86 5.09 -0.45
C SER A 79 6.05 4.93 1.06
N GLU A 80 5.78 6.00 1.80
CA GLU A 80 5.89 5.99 3.25
C GLU A 80 4.87 5.04 3.90
N GLN A 81 3.70 4.87 3.28
CA GLN A 81 2.68 3.91 3.68
C GLN A 81 3.25 2.48 3.66
N ILE A 82 3.84 2.07 2.54
CA ILE A 82 4.39 0.71 2.37
C ILE A 82 5.63 0.49 3.22
N LYS A 83 6.52 1.49 3.29
CA LYS A 83 7.66 1.46 4.22
C LYS A 83 7.22 1.32 5.67
N ASN A 84 6.19 2.04 6.08
CA ASN A 84 5.67 1.97 7.45
C ASN A 84 5.08 0.58 7.75
N ILE A 85 4.33 -0.01 6.82
CA ILE A 85 3.83 -1.39 6.97
C ILE A 85 5.00 -2.37 7.11
N ASN A 86 5.97 -2.30 6.20
CA ASN A 86 7.16 -3.15 6.26
C ASN A 86 7.95 -2.98 7.57
N ARG A 87 8.02 -1.75 8.10
CA ARG A 87 8.62 -1.46 9.41
C ARG A 87 7.81 -2.09 10.55
N GLN A 88 6.49 -2.06 10.51
CA GLN A 88 5.64 -2.71 11.51
C GLN A 88 5.81 -4.24 11.52
N ILE A 89 5.95 -4.86 10.34
CA ILE A 89 6.25 -6.29 10.21
C ILE A 89 7.59 -6.60 10.87
N LYS A 90 8.65 -5.88 10.50
CA LYS A 90 10.00 -6.05 11.08
C LYS A 90 9.99 -5.87 12.59
N ASN A 91 9.31 -4.84 13.10
CA ASN A 91 9.18 -4.60 14.53
C ASN A 91 8.40 -5.71 15.23
N THR A 92 7.44 -6.35 14.57
CA THR A 92 6.68 -7.48 15.13
C THR A 92 7.56 -8.71 15.26
N ILE A 93 8.38 -9.00 14.25
CA ILE A 93 9.36 -10.10 14.29
C ILE A 93 10.39 -9.85 15.40
N ALA A 94 10.93 -8.63 15.46
CA ALA A 94 11.93 -8.20 16.43
C ALA A 94 11.47 -8.23 17.90
N LYS A 95 10.15 -8.29 18.17
CA LYS A 95 9.63 -8.48 19.53
C LYS A 95 9.89 -9.87 20.10
N LYS A 96 10.08 -10.88 19.22
CA LYS A 96 10.26 -12.27 19.62
C LYS A 96 11.63 -12.83 19.25
N TYR A 97 12.20 -12.40 18.12
CA TYR A 97 13.47 -12.89 17.62
C TYR A 97 14.39 -11.71 17.33
N ASP A 98 15.59 -11.74 17.88
CA ASP A 98 16.62 -10.77 17.52
C ASP A 98 17.41 -11.22 16.29
N PHE A 99 18.36 -10.39 15.85
CA PHE A 99 19.19 -10.69 14.69
C PHE A 99 20.04 -11.97 14.86
N ALA A 100 20.51 -12.27 16.06
CA ALA A 100 21.29 -13.48 16.32
C ALA A 100 20.40 -14.73 16.27
N ASP A 101 19.17 -14.63 16.77
CA ASP A 101 18.16 -15.68 16.67
C ASP A 101 17.83 -16.00 15.20
N GLU A 102 17.58 -14.98 14.37
CA GLU A 102 17.28 -15.16 12.94
C GLU A 102 18.43 -15.89 12.22
N ILE A 103 19.69 -15.51 12.48
CA ILE A 103 20.86 -16.21 11.93
C ILE A 103 20.92 -17.66 12.42
N ALA A 104 20.64 -17.90 13.71
CA ALA A 104 20.65 -19.24 14.28
C ALA A 104 19.56 -20.11 13.66
N MET A 105 18.35 -19.57 13.44
CA MET A 105 17.24 -20.27 12.79
C MET A 105 17.57 -20.61 11.34
N GLY A 106 18.19 -19.70 10.59
CA GLY A 106 18.62 -19.95 9.20
C GLY A 106 19.64 -21.09 9.05
N LYS A 107 20.38 -21.42 10.11
CA LYS A 107 21.34 -22.54 10.13
C LYS A 107 20.73 -23.89 10.53
N ARG A 108 19.51 -23.90 11.06
CA ARG A 108 18.81 -25.13 11.46
C ARG A 108 18.20 -25.83 10.26
N ALA A 109 17.98 -27.13 10.36
CA ALA A 109 17.25 -27.89 9.35
C ALA A 109 15.78 -27.41 9.27
N THR A 110 15.17 -27.49 8.10
CA THR A 110 13.79 -27.02 7.85
C THR A 110 12.72 -27.77 8.65
N ASP A 111 13.04 -28.96 9.15
CA ASP A 111 12.19 -29.79 10.00
C ASP A 111 12.49 -29.63 11.50
N ASP A 112 13.47 -28.79 11.88
CA ASP A 112 13.75 -28.45 13.27
C ASP A 112 12.58 -27.66 13.86
N SER A 113 12.07 -28.10 15.01
CA SER A 113 10.87 -27.53 15.64
C SER A 113 11.00 -26.03 15.95
N LYS A 114 12.20 -25.54 16.31
CA LYS A 114 12.42 -24.11 16.58
C LYS A 114 12.42 -23.31 15.28
N ARG A 115 12.98 -23.87 14.21
CA ARG A 115 12.91 -23.23 12.89
C ARG A 115 11.48 -23.17 12.38
N ILE A 116 10.71 -24.25 12.52
CA ILE A 116 9.28 -24.26 12.14
C ILE A 116 8.50 -23.20 12.91
N GLU A 117 8.71 -23.07 14.22
CA GLU A 117 8.06 -22.05 15.05
C GLU A 117 8.41 -20.63 14.59
N TYR A 118 9.68 -20.38 14.28
CA TYR A 118 10.15 -19.12 13.71
C TYR A 118 9.49 -18.83 12.36
N ASP A 119 9.56 -19.76 11.42
CA ASP A 119 9.01 -19.61 10.06
C ASP A 119 7.50 -19.36 10.10
N THR A 120 6.78 -20.04 11.00
CA THR A 120 5.32 -19.84 11.21
C THR A 120 5.04 -18.43 11.73
N PHE A 121 5.79 -17.97 12.74
CA PHE A 121 5.61 -16.63 13.29
C PHE A 121 5.92 -15.52 12.29
N VAL A 122 6.97 -15.70 11.47
CA VAL A 122 7.31 -14.78 10.38
C VAL A 122 6.21 -14.78 9.32
N ALA A 123 5.69 -15.95 8.93
CA ALA A 123 4.59 -16.05 7.98
C ALA A 123 3.33 -15.32 8.48
N ASP A 124 2.97 -15.47 9.75
CA ASP A 124 1.84 -14.76 10.37
C ASP A 124 2.05 -13.23 10.37
N ALA A 125 3.27 -12.78 10.63
CA ALA A 125 3.61 -11.36 10.61
C ALA A 125 3.54 -10.78 9.18
N LEU A 126 3.99 -11.54 8.18
CA LEU A 126 3.90 -11.18 6.77
C LEU A 126 2.45 -11.13 6.31
N ALA A 127 1.63 -12.13 6.66
CA ALA A 127 0.21 -12.19 6.31
C ALA A 127 -0.55 -10.96 6.82
N LYS A 128 -0.33 -10.56 8.09
CA LYS A 128 -0.90 -9.31 8.63
C LYS A 128 -0.45 -8.08 7.86
N GLY A 129 0.82 -8.04 7.46
CA GLY A 129 1.34 -6.97 6.61
C GLY A 129 0.62 -6.89 5.27
N ASP A 130 0.37 -8.03 4.65
CA ASP A 130 -0.33 -8.13 3.37
C ASP A 130 -1.83 -7.81 3.50
N GLU A 131 -2.46 -8.13 4.63
CA GLU A 131 -3.82 -7.68 4.96
C GLU A 131 -3.90 -6.15 5.05
N ILE A 132 -2.93 -5.50 5.73
CA ILE A 132 -2.90 -4.04 5.82
C ILE A 132 -2.68 -3.42 4.44
N LYS A 133 -1.75 -3.97 3.63
CA LYS A 133 -1.55 -3.55 2.23
C LYS A 133 -2.84 -3.66 1.42
N ALA A 134 -3.54 -4.79 1.53
CA ALA A 134 -4.82 -4.98 0.85
C ALA A 134 -5.87 -3.95 1.29
N SER A 135 -5.93 -3.61 2.57
CA SER A 135 -6.88 -2.60 3.10
C SER A 135 -6.67 -1.19 2.55
N ILE A 136 -5.45 -0.86 2.11
CA ILE A 136 -5.12 0.41 1.45
C ILE A 136 -5.09 0.30 -0.07
N GLY A 137 -5.54 -0.84 -0.61
CA GLY A 137 -5.54 -1.12 -2.05
C GLY A 137 -4.13 -1.20 -2.64
N TYR A 138 -3.22 -1.97 -2.04
CA TYR A 138 -1.91 -2.31 -2.60
C TYR A 138 -1.86 -3.70 -3.23
#